data_AF-A0A1B9GPB6-F1
#
_entry.id   AF-A0A1B9GPB6-F1
#
_cell.length_a   1.000
_cell.length_b   1.000
_cell.length_c   1.000
_cell.angle_alpha   90.00
_cell.angle_beta   90.00
_cell.angle_gamma   90.00
#
_symmetry.space_group_name_H-M   'P 1'
#
loop_
_entity.id
_entity.type
_entity.pdbx_description
1 polymer ?
#
loop_
_entity_poly.entity_id
_entity_poly.type
_entity_poly.pdbx_seq_one_letter_code
_entity_poly.pdbx_strand_id
1 'polypeptide(L)'
;MLSLIRPGLNAPAALSKGVLRGFSSSAFLSKKKAVDPTLPVPPKGPASAYTLFFKQYVTNPSNSIRKPDGKLDMPALAQAAGKAWSEIPSSDKSSYESEASSLRKSYEAEYKSFYQSTSPETRQAIYEATGKEVKPPGGKKGYLKSIAERAGNPGKPLTPYFAFAKEQRDNDTIPTPSGLNNQEKLLHQAKETGKLWKELSEAEKQKYKDAYGEAKAKWDAWAKTQSDL
;
A
#
# COMPACT_ATOMS: atom_id res chain seq x y z
N MET A 1 63.57 10.02 43.37
CA MET A 1 64.36 9.19 42.43
C MET A 1 63.42 8.10 41.94
N LEU A 2 62.95 7.96 40.71
CA LEU A 2 63.29 8.49 39.40
C LEU A 2 61.99 8.51 38.57
N SER A 3 61.84 9.56 37.77
CA SER A 3 60.93 9.65 36.63
C SER A 3 61.24 8.56 35.59
N LEU A 4 60.30 8.23 34.69
CA LEU A 4 60.46 8.37 33.22
C LEU A 4 59.26 7.77 32.43
N ILE A 5 58.56 8.68 31.73
CA ILE A 5 58.17 8.62 30.30
C ILE A 5 57.02 7.69 29.83
N ARG A 6 55.97 8.33 29.30
CA ARG A 6 55.09 7.86 28.19
C ARG A 6 55.72 8.29 26.84
N PRO A 7 55.57 7.52 25.74
CA PRO A 7 54.53 7.80 24.73
C PRO A 7 53.94 6.49 24.15
N GLY A 8 52.67 6.39 23.72
CA GLY A 8 52.06 7.10 22.60
C GLY A 8 52.16 6.24 21.33
N LEU A 9 51.08 5.57 20.92
CA LEU A 9 50.94 4.98 19.58
C LEU A 9 49.48 4.99 19.12
N ASN A 10 49.24 5.85 18.12
CA ASN A 10 48.07 5.90 17.25
C ASN A 10 47.91 4.58 16.48
N ALA A 11 46.66 4.16 16.25
CA ALA A 11 46.27 3.34 15.10
C ALA A 11 44.79 3.58 14.75
N PRO A 12 44.38 3.41 13.48
CA PRO A 12 43.42 4.30 12.83
C PRO A 12 42.09 3.66 12.41
N ALA A 13 41.18 4.56 12.01
CA ALA A 13 40.15 4.42 10.97
C ALA A 13 39.02 3.39 11.17
N ALA A 14 37.85 3.93 11.52
CA ALA A 14 36.55 3.28 11.32
C ALA A 14 36.26 3.10 9.82
N LEU A 15 36.16 1.86 9.37
CA LEU A 15 35.63 1.50 8.06
C LEU A 15 34.10 1.46 8.12
N SER A 16 33.44 2.41 7.45
CA SER A 16 32.01 2.37 7.17
C SER A 16 31.70 1.20 6.23
N LYS A 17 31.10 0.13 6.76
CA LYS A 17 30.54 -0.93 5.91
C LYS A 17 29.20 -0.46 5.36
N GLY A 18 29.23 -0.06 4.10
CA GLY A 18 28.05 0.23 3.31
C GLY A 18 27.08 -0.95 3.31
N VAL A 19 25.80 -0.64 3.52
CA VAL A 19 24.69 -1.58 3.39
C VAL A 19 24.55 -1.92 1.91
N LEU A 20 25.21 -2.99 1.47
CA LEU A 20 24.85 -3.66 0.23
C LEU A 20 23.48 -4.33 0.47
N ARG A 21 22.41 -3.71 -0.04
CA ARG A 21 21.13 -4.39 -0.19
C ARG A 21 21.32 -5.51 -1.22
N GLY A 22 21.70 -6.69 -0.74
CA GLY A 22 21.66 -7.91 -1.53
C GLY A 22 20.20 -8.17 -1.89
N PHE A 23 19.87 -8.05 -3.18
CA PHE A 23 18.67 -8.70 -3.71
C PHE A 23 18.92 -10.21 -3.59
N SER A 24 18.36 -10.80 -2.54
CA SER A 24 18.28 -12.26 -2.42
C SER A 24 17.43 -12.76 -3.60
N SER A 25 18.09 -13.34 -4.59
CA SER A 25 17.47 -14.14 -5.65
C SER A 25 17.02 -15.47 -5.07
N SER A 26 16.05 -15.43 -4.16
CA SER A 26 15.24 -16.61 -3.86
C SER A 26 14.47 -16.94 -5.13
N ALA A 27 14.98 -17.92 -5.88
CA ALA A 27 14.33 -18.52 -7.02
C ALA A 27 13.05 -19.21 -6.54
N PHE A 28 11.95 -18.47 -6.42
CA PHE A 28 10.63 -19.05 -6.46
C PHE A 28 10.41 -19.55 -7.89
N LEU A 29 10.79 -20.80 -8.17
CA LEU A 29 10.21 -21.54 -9.28
C LEU A 29 8.72 -21.78 -8.96
N SER A 30 7.91 -20.73 -9.14
CA SER A 30 6.50 -20.93 -9.36
C SER A 30 6.39 -21.63 -10.70
N LYS A 31 6.25 -22.96 -10.71
CA LYS A 31 5.65 -23.67 -11.84
C LYS A 31 4.43 -22.82 -12.24
N LYS A 32 4.42 -22.27 -13.45
CA LYS A 32 3.24 -21.60 -13.99
C LYS A 32 2.14 -22.65 -13.97
N LYS A 33 1.33 -22.69 -12.91
CA LYS A 33 0.09 -23.45 -12.90
C LYS A 33 -0.65 -23.00 -14.15
N ALA A 34 -1.11 -23.94 -14.97
CA ALA A 34 -1.99 -23.61 -16.07
C ALA A 34 -3.19 -22.89 -15.45
N VAL A 35 -3.24 -21.57 -15.66
CA VAL A 35 -4.34 -20.75 -15.16
C VAL A 35 -5.55 -21.17 -15.97
N ASP A 36 -6.65 -21.48 -15.29
CA ASP A 36 -7.91 -21.81 -15.95
C ASP A 36 -8.24 -20.71 -16.99
N PRO A 37 -8.39 -21.06 -18.29
CA PRO A 37 -8.64 -20.08 -19.34
C PRO A 37 -9.97 -19.36 -19.20
N THR A 38 -10.87 -19.81 -18.33
CA THR A 38 -12.16 -19.16 -18.04
C THR A 38 -12.05 -18.01 -17.02
N LEU A 39 -10.95 -17.93 -16.26
CA LEU A 39 -10.77 -16.89 -15.25
C LEU A 39 -10.44 -15.53 -15.90
N PRO A 40 -11.12 -14.44 -15.48
CA PRO A 40 -10.85 -13.12 -16.03
C PRO A 40 -9.45 -12.66 -15.62
N VAL A 41 -8.70 -12.14 -16.59
CA VAL A 41 -7.31 -11.75 -16.38
C VAL A 41 -7.24 -10.28 -15.93
N PRO A 42 -6.60 -9.97 -14.79
CA PRO A 42 -6.41 -8.59 -14.36
C PRO A 42 -5.65 -7.78 -15.42
N PRO A 43 -6.06 -6.54 -15.71
CA PRO A 43 -5.31 -5.65 -16.60
C PRO A 43 -3.84 -5.56 -16.17
N LYS A 44 -2.93 -5.54 -17.15
CA LYS A 44 -1.50 -5.38 -16.88
C LYS A 44 -1.21 -3.95 -16.48
N GLY A 45 -0.32 -3.76 -15.51
CA GLY A 45 0.08 -2.42 -15.05
C GLY A 45 0.56 -1.52 -16.20
N PRO A 46 0.34 -0.20 -16.10
CA PRO A 46 0.67 0.74 -17.16
C PRO A 46 2.20 0.83 -17.32
N ALA A 47 2.66 1.10 -18.54
CA ALA A 47 4.07 1.36 -18.79
C ALA A 47 4.50 2.68 -18.14
N SER A 48 5.65 2.67 -17.46
CA SER A 48 6.27 3.91 -16.99
C SER A 48 6.93 4.67 -18.15
N ALA A 49 7.26 5.94 -17.95
CA ALA A 49 7.97 6.75 -18.93
C ALA A 49 9.28 6.07 -19.39
N TYR A 50 10.07 5.56 -18.43
CA TYR A 50 11.27 4.78 -18.75
C TYR A 50 10.96 3.48 -19.49
N THR A 51 9.85 2.79 -19.17
CA THR A 51 9.46 1.56 -19.87
C THR A 51 9.12 1.83 -21.35
N LEU A 52 8.45 2.94 -21.63
CA LEU A 52 8.15 3.39 -22.98
C LEU A 52 9.43 3.72 -23.75
N PHE A 53 10.31 4.53 -23.14
CA PHE A 53 11.63 4.83 -23.68
C PHE A 53 12.44 3.55 -23.93
N PHE A 54 12.51 2.65 -22.94
CA PHE A 54 13.27 1.41 -23.04
C PHE A 54 12.75 0.53 -24.18
N LYS A 55 11.42 0.43 -24.33
CA LYS A 55 10.81 -0.28 -25.45
C LYS A 55 11.27 0.32 -26.78
N GLN A 56 11.21 1.64 -26.95
CA GLN A 56 11.66 2.31 -28.18
C GLN A 56 13.18 2.14 -28.41
N TYR A 57 13.97 2.27 -27.35
CA TYR A 57 15.42 2.15 -27.37
C TYR A 57 15.87 0.77 -27.84
N VAL A 58 15.26 -0.31 -27.33
CA VAL A 58 15.55 -1.71 -27.69
C VAL A 58 15.09 -2.04 -29.11
N THR A 59 13.98 -1.45 -29.57
CA THR A 59 13.49 -1.67 -30.94
C THR A 59 14.31 -0.96 -32.01
N ASN A 60 15.10 0.05 -31.63
CA ASN A 60 15.96 0.77 -32.56
C ASN A 60 17.17 -0.11 -32.96
N PRO A 61 17.32 -0.49 -34.25
CA PRO A 61 18.41 -1.36 -34.70
C PRO A 61 19.80 -0.80 -34.37
N SER A 62 19.96 0.52 -34.32
CA SER A 62 21.23 1.18 -34.00
C SER A 62 21.73 0.90 -32.57
N ASN A 63 20.84 0.52 -31.66
CA ASN A 63 21.17 0.22 -30.26
C ASN A 63 21.34 -1.29 -30.01
N SER A 64 21.29 -2.15 -31.04
CA SER A 64 21.37 -3.61 -30.89
C SER A 64 22.76 -4.07 -30.42
N ILE A 65 22.94 -4.23 -29.11
CA ILE A 65 24.12 -4.88 -28.53
C ILE A 65 23.91 -6.39 -28.55
N ARG A 66 24.84 -7.14 -29.16
CA ARG A 66 24.78 -8.61 -29.27
C ARG A 66 25.99 -9.26 -28.62
N LYS A 67 25.76 -10.43 -28.04
CA LYS A 67 26.79 -11.32 -27.50
C LYS A 67 27.55 -12.01 -28.65
N PRO A 68 28.70 -12.65 -28.37
CA PRO A 68 29.43 -13.44 -29.35
C PRO A 68 28.62 -14.59 -29.98
N ASP A 69 27.58 -15.06 -29.29
CA ASP A 69 26.64 -16.08 -29.79
C ASP A 69 25.56 -15.53 -30.74
N GLY A 70 25.63 -14.24 -31.10
CA GLY A 70 24.71 -13.55 -31.99
C GLY A 70 23.38 -13.13 -31.36
N LYS A 71 23.12 -13.47 -30.08
CA LYS A 71 21.89 -13.08 -29.37
C LYS A 71 22.01 -11.66 -28.81
N LEU A 72 20.87 -10.99 -28.66
CA LEU A 72 20.80 -9.68 -28.01
C LEU A 72 21.29 -9.77 -26.55
N ASP A 73 22.20 -8.87 -26.18
CA ASP A 73 22.73 -8.75 -24.84
C ASP A 73 21.84 -7.84 -23.98
N MET A 74 20.74 -8.38 -23.47
CA MET A 74 19.76 -7.62 -22.69
C MET A 74 20.35 -6.90 -21.46
N PRO A 75 21.27 -7.50 -20.67
CA PRO A 75 21.96 -6.79 -19.59
C PRO A 75 22.74 -5.56 -20.06
N ALA A 76 23.57 -5.69 -21.11
CA ALA A 76 24.33 -4.57 -21.66
C ALA A 76 23.41 -3.50 -22.25
N LEU A 77 22.34 -3.92 -22.90
CA LEU A 77 21.32 -3.04 -23.46
C LEU A 77 20.56 -2.26 -22.39
N ALA A 78 20.21 -2.90 -21.27
CA ALA A 78 19.59 -2.25 -20.13
C ALA A 78 20.51 -1.21 -19.47
N GLN A 79 21.81 -1.49 -19.38
CA GLN A 79 22.80 -0.52 -18.89
C GLN A 79 22.94 0.67 -19.84
N ALA A 80 23.05 0.43 -21.16
CA ALA A 80 23.14 1.48 -22.16
C ALA A 80 21.88 2.36 -22.19
N ALA A 81 20.70 1.75 -22.13
CA ALA A 81 19.44 2.46 -22.05
C ALA A 81 19.30 3.29 -20.76
N GLY A 82 19.76 2.78 -19.62
CA GLY A 82 19.76 3.52 -18.35
C GLY A 82 20.62 4.78 -18.40
N LYS A 83 21.80 4.70 -19.04
CA LYS A 83 22.66 5.87 -19.30
C LYS A 83 21.98 6.86 -20.24
N ALA A 84 21.49 6.37 -21.39
CA ALA A 84 20.80 7.20 -22.37
C ALA A 84 19.58 7.92 -21.76
N TRP A 85 18.76 7.24 -20.96
CA TRP A 85 17.64 7.85 -20.25
C TRP A 85 18.07 8.96 -19.28
N SER A 86 19.25 8.83 -18.66
CA SER A 86 19.75 9.86 -17.76
C SER A 86 20.15 11.11 -18.54
N GLU A 87 20.69 10.94 -19.75
CA GLU A 87 21.23 11.99 -20.63
C GLU A 87 20.21 12.64 -21.57
N ILE A 88 19.06 12.00 -21.84
CA ILE A 88 18.09 12.59 -22.79
C ILE A 88 17.55 13.96 -22.31
N PRO A 89 17.22 14.88 -23.24
CA PRO A 89 16.65 16.18 -22.93
C PRO A 89 15.35 16.09 -22.11
N SER A 90 15.09 17.12 -21.29
CA SER A 90 13.85 17.22 -20.51
C SER A 90 12.59 17.27 -21.39
N SER A 91 12.68 17.82 -22.61
CA SER A 91 11.59 17.83 -23.59
C SER A 91 11.14 16.41 -23.96
N ASP A 92 12.11 15.53 -24.17
CA ASP A 92 11.86 14.17 -24.63
C ASP A 92 11.35 13.32 -23.45
N LYS A 93 11.92 13.51 -22.25
CA LYS A 93 11.39 12.91 -21.00
C LYS A 93 9.93 13.28 -20.78
N SER A 94 9.59 14.55 -20.94
CA SER A 94 8.23 15.07 -20.76
C SER A 94 7.21 14.37 -21.68
N SER A 95 7.61 14.06 -22.93
CA SER A 95 6.76 13.34 -23.87
C SER A 95 6.43 11.92 -23.37
N TYR A 96 7.43 11.18 -22.88
CA TYR A 96 7.21 9.85 -22.28
C TYR A 96 6.42 9.92 -20.96
N GLU A 97 6.64 10.94 -20.14
CA GLU A 97 5.88 11.15 -18.90
C GLU A 97 4.40 11.45 -19.16
N SER A 98 4.12 12.26 -20.18
CA SER A 98 2.75 12.54 -20.63
C SER A 98 2.05 11.28 -21.14
N GLU A 99 2.71 10.50 -22.01
CA GLU A 99 2.18 9.23 -22.51
C GLU A 99 1.96 8.23 -21.36
N ALA A 100 2.94 8.08 -20.45
CA ALA A 100 2.81 7.22 -19.28
C ALA A 100 1.67 7.65 -18.35
N SER A 101 1.45 8.95 -18.18
CA SER A 101 0.31 9.51 -17.41
C SER A 101 -1.03 9.16 -18.06
N SER A 102 -1.13 9.25 -19.39
CA SER A 102 -2.33 8.85 -20.14
C SER A 102 -2.60 7.34 -20.03
N LEU A 103 -1.56 6.51 -20.19
CA LEU A 103 -1.64 5.06 -20.00
C LEU A 103 -2.03 4.68 -18.57
N ARG A 104 -1.56 5.46 -17.59
CA ARG A 104 -1.97 5.26 -16.20
C ARG A 104 -3.46 5.54 -15.99
N LYS A 105 -3.98 6.62 -16.55
CA LYS A 105 -5.42 6.98 -16.44
C LYS A 105 -6.31 5.93 -17.09
N SER A 106 -5.96 5.46 -18.29
CA SER A 106 -6.69 4.38 -18.98
C SER A 106 -6.64 3.09 -18.18
N TYR A 107 -5.45 2.68 -17.69
CA TYR A 107 -5.33 1.53 -16.80
C TYR A 107 -6.18 1.65 -15.53
N GLU A 108 -6.19 2.81 -14.88
CA GLU A 108 -6.98 3.02 -13.66
C GLU A 108 -8.49 2.87 -13.93
N ALA A 109 -8.98 3.33 -15.09
CA ALA A 109 -10.37 3.17 -15.51
C ALA A 109 -10.71 1.70 -15.87
N GLU A 110 -9.85 1.04 -16.64
CA GLU A 110 -10.00 -0.38 -16.98
C GLU A 110 -9.95 -1.27 -15.74
N TYR A 111 -8.99 -1.03 -14.85
CA TYR A 111 -8.84 -1.78 -13.60
C TYR A 111 -10.01 -1.58 -12.67
N LYS A 112 -10.57 -0.37 -12.59
CA LYS A 112 -11.80 -0.10 -11.84
C LYS A 112 -12.98 -0.90 -12.41
N SER A 113 -13.13 -0.92 -13.73
CA SER A 113 -14.20 -1.66 -14.42
C SER A 113 -14.05 -3.18 -14.23
N PHE A 114 -12.82 -3.69 -14.30
CA PHE A 114 -12.49 -5.08 -13.98
C PHE A 114 -12.83 -5.43 -12.53
N TYR A 115 -12.48 -4.56 -11.58
CA TYR A 115 -12.77 -4.80 -10.17
C TYR A 115 -14.28 -4.84 -9.89
N GLN A 116 -15.05 -3.96 -10.54
CA GLN A 116 -16.50 -3.89 -10.39
C GLN A 116 -17.24 -5.05 -11.05
N SER A 117 -16.70 -5.60 -12.14
CA SER A 117 -17.29 -6.75 -12.84
C SER A 117 -16.91 -8.11 -12.24
N THR A 118 -15.97 -8.15 -11.28
CA THR A 118 -15.54 -9.39 -10.63
C THR A 118 -16.16 -9.54 -9.24
N SER A 119 -16.60 -10.75 -8.89
CA SER A 119 -17.06 -11.06 -7.53
C SER A 119 -15.87 -11.31 -6.59
N PRO A 120 -16.04 -11.23 -5.26
CA PRO A 120 -15.03 -11.62 -4.29
C PRO A 120 -14.51 -13.06 -4.53
N GLU A 121 -15.41 -13.98 -4.87
CA GLU A 121 -15.10 -15.39 -5.18
C GLU A 121 -14.21 -15.49 -6.43
N THR A 122 -14.52 -14.73 -7.48
CA THR A 122 -13.70 -14.70 -8.71
C THR A 122 -12.30 -14.16 -8.41
N ARG A 123 -12.19 -13.10 -7.60
CA ARG A 123 -10.90 -12.53 -7.19
C ARG A 123 -10.09 -13.51 -6.34
N GLN A 124 -10.76 -14.31 -5.50
CA GLN A 124 -10.14 -15.38 -4.73
C GLN A 124 -9.62 -16.50 -5.64
N ALA A 125 -10.40 -16.92 -6.64
CA ALA A 125 -9.96 -17.91 -7.63
C ALA A 125 -8.74 -17.41 -8.44
N ILE A 126 -8.71 -16.12 -8.81
CA ILE A 126 -7.53 -15.49 -9.45
C ILE A 126 -6.30 -15.58 -8.54
N TYR A 127 -6.46 -15.30 -7.24
CA TYR A 127 -5.35 -15.40 -6.27
C TYR A 127 -4.84 -16.85 -6.16
N GLU A 128 -5.74 -17.83 -6.08
CA GLU A 128 -5.37 -19.25 -5.98
C GLU A 128 -4.65 -19.77 -7.23
N ALA A 129 -5.08 -19.29 -8.42
CA ALA A 129 -4.47 -19.65 -9.69
C ALA A 129 -3.13 -18.95 -9.95
N THR A 130 -3.02 -17.66 -9.59
CA THR A 130 -1.88 -16.81 -10.01
C THR A 130 -0.93 -16.41 -8.88
N GLY A 131 -1.33 -16.59 -7.62
CA GLY A 131 -0.65 -16.05 -6.43
C GLY A 131 -0.73 -14.53 -6.30
N LYS A 132 -1.49 -13.84 -7.16
CA LYS A 132 -1.59 -12.37 -7.18
C LYS A 132 -2.95 -11.92 -6.70
N GLU A 133 -2.94 -11.16 -5.61
CA GLU A 133 -4.15 -10.56 -5.03
C GLU A 133 -4.65 -9.42 -5.92
N VAL A 134 -5.94 -9.45 -6.26
CA VAL A 134 -6.65 -8.34 -6.92
C VAL A 134 -6.99 -7.29 -5.87
N LYS A 135 -6.16 -6.24 -5.79
CA LYS A 135 -6.35 -5.16 -4.82
C LYS A 135 -7.50 -4.23 -5.21
N PRO A 136 -8.19 -3.61 -4.26
CA PRO A 136 -9.20 -2.62 -4.59
C PRO A 136 -8.58 -1.39 -5.28
N PRO A 137 -9.28 -0.78 -6.25
CA PRO A 137 -8.82 0.43 -6.93
C PRO A 137 -8.59 1.56 -5.90
N GLY A 138 -7.47 2.27 -6.02
CA GLY A 138 -7.07 3.30 -5.05
C GLY A 138 -6.57 2.75 -3.70
N GLY A 139 -6.36 1.43 -3.59
CA GLY A 139 -5.86 0.78 -2.38
C GLY A 139 -6.86 0.82 -1.22
N LYS A 140 -6.39 0.52 0.00
CA LYS A 140 -7.26 0.45 1.20
C LYS A 140 -8.01 1.77 1.46
N LYS A 141 -7.36 2.92 1.28
CA LYS A 141 -7.99 4.23 1.49
C LYS A 141 -9.06 4.52 0.43
N GLY A 142 -8.76 4.26 -0.84
CA GLY A 142 -9.74 4.40 -1.93
C GLY A 142 -10.95 3.49 -1.74
N TYR A 143 -10.72 2.25 -1.32
CA TYR A 143 -11.78 1.28 -1.01
C TYR A 143 -12.70 1.73 0.13
N LEU A 144 -12.12 2.18 1.26
CA LEU A 144 -12.94 2.65 2.38
C LEU A 144 -13.74 3.89 2.01
N LYS A 145 -13.17 4.78 1.19
CA LYS A 145 -13.88 5.94 0.65
C LYS A 145 -15.03 5.51 -0.28
N SER A 146 -14.77 4.58 -1.20
CA SER A 146 -15.82 4.10 -2.12
C SER A 146 -16.95 3.39 -1.40
N ILE A 147 -16.68 2.70 -0.28
CA ILE A 147 -17.72 2.16 0.60
C ILE A 147 -18.51 3.30 1.26
N ALA A 148 -17.82 4.26 1.87
CA ALA A 148 -18.45 5.38 2.59
C ALA A 148 -19.40 6.20 1.71
N GLU A 149 -19.11 6.33 0.42
CA GLU A 149 -19.92 7.09 -0.55
C GLU A 149 -21.14 6.32 -1.10
N ARG A 150 -21.33 5.04 -0.74
CA ARG A 150 -22.46 4.24 -1.22
C ARG A 150 -23.78 4.69 -0.61
N ALA A 151 -24.80 4.75 -1.44
CA ALA A 151 -26.16 5.07 -0.99
C ALA A 151 -26.64 4.08 0.08
N GLY A 152 -27.29 4.61 1.11
CA GLY A 152 -27.84 3.81 2.21
C GLY A 152 -26.80 3.20 3.15
N ASN A 153 -25.51 3.53 3.01
CA ASN A 153 -24.48 3.02 3.90
C ASN A 153 -24.66 3.55 5.35
N PRO A 154 -24.94 2.68 6.34
CA PRO A 154 -25.14 3.12 7.73
C PRO A 154 -23.82 3.38 8.49
N GLY A 155 -22.68 3.13 7.86
CA GLY A 155 -21.36 3.18 8.49
C GLY A 155 -21.05 1.92 9.31
N LYS A 156 -19.77 1.58 9.45
CA LYS A 156 -19.37 0.47 10.32
C LYS A 156 -19.73 0.82 11.77
N PRO A 157 -20.44 -0.06 12.49
CA PRO A 157 -20.89 0.23 13.84
C PRO A 157 -19.70 0.41 14.78
N LEU A 158 -19.75 1.45 15.61
CA LEU A 158 -18.79 1.62 16.71
C LEU A 158 -19.07 0.56 17.76
N THR A 159 -18.02 -0.15 18.21
CA THR A 159 -18.17 -1.10 19.32
C THR A 159 -18.63 -0.36 20.59
N PRO A 160 -19.25 -1.04 21.57
CA PRO A 160 -19.85 -0.38 22.73
C PRO A 160 -18.91 0.59 23.46
N TYR A 161 -17.66 0.17 23.70
CA TYR A 161 -16.64 1.02 24.32
C TYR A 161 -16.29 2.25 23.46
N PHE A 162 -16.16 2.11 22.14
CA PHE A 162 -15.84 3.25 21.26
C PHE A 162 -17.03 4.20 21.09
N ALA A 163 -18.27 3.71 21.14
CA ALA A 163 -19.46 4.54 21.19
C ALA A 163 -19.49 5.39 22.46
N PHE A 164 -19.25 4.77 23.63
CA PHE A 164 -19.06 5.48 24.89
C PHE A 164 -17.91 6.49 24.83
N ALA A 165 -16.73 6.07 24.34
CA ALA A 165 -15.57 6.95 24.22
C ALA A 165 -15.84 8.16 23.33
N LYS A 166 -16.63 7.99 22.26
CA LYS A 166 -17.08 9.09 21.41
C LYS A 166 -17.99 10.03 22.20
N GLU A 167 -18.99 9.52 22.91
CA GLU A 167 -19.89 10.32 23.75
C GLU A 167 -19.13 11.12 24.83
N GLN A 168 -18.14 10.52 25.50
CA GLN A 168 -17.32 11.22 26.49
C GLN A 168 -16.45 12.33 25.90
N ARG A 169 -15.98 12.16 24.65
CA ARG A 169 -15.23 13.18 23.92
C ARG A 169 -16.14 14.30 23.42
N ASP A 170 -17.30 13.96 22.87
CA ASP A 170 -18.27 14.93 22.36
C ASP A 170 -18.87 15.80 23.48
N ASN A 171 -19.01 15.24 24.68
CA ASN A 171 -19.50 15.95 25.87
C ASN A 171 -18.38 16.64 26.68
N ASP A 172 -17.13 16.61 26.22
CA ASP A 172 -15.95 17.14 26.92
C ASP A 172 -15.85 16.69 28.40
N THR A 173 -16.35 15.49 28.71
CA THR A 173 -16.49 14.99 30.09
C THR A 173 -15.13 14.66 30.74
N ILE A 174 -14.08 14.52 29.92
CA ILE A 174 -12.73 14.21 30.38
C ILE A 174 -11.87 15.48 30.31
N PRO A 175 -11.56 16.10 31.47
CA PRO A 175 -10.68 17.25 31.52
C PRO A 175 -9.34 16.91 30.86
N THR A 176 -8.92 17.72 29.90
CA THR A 176 -7.63 17.53 29.22
C THR A 176 -6.64 18.56 29.77
N PRO A 177 -5.52 18.13 30.39
CA PRO A 177 -4.52 19.07 30.90
C PRO A 177 -3.97 19.99 29.82
N SER A 178 -3.77 21.26 30.18
CA SER A 178 -3.09 22.25 29.33
C SER A 178 -1.60 21.92 29.22
N GLY A 179 -0.98 22.31 28.10
CA GLY A 179 0.45 22.07 27.84
C GLY A 179 0.82 20.71 27.26
N LEU A 180 -0.13 19.77 27.13
CA LEU A 180 0.11 18.48 26.48
C LEU A 180 0.18 18.60 24.95
N ASN A 181 1.02 17.78 24.31
CA ASN A 181 0.99 17.61 22.86
C ASN A 181 -0.20 16.74 22.41
N ASN A 182 -0.48 16.70 21.10
CA ASN A 182 -1.65 15.98 20.56
C ASN A 182 -1.66 14.47 20.90
N GLN A 183 -0.49 13.82 20.91
CA GLN A 183 -0.38 12.41 21.24
C GLN A 183 -0.66 12.17 22.73
N GLU A 184 -0.11 13.01 23.61
CA GLU A 184 -0.32 12.93 25.06
C GLU A 184 -1.77 13.19 25.45
N LYS A 185 -2.42 14.18 24.81
CA LYS A 185 -3.86 14.44 24.98
C LYS A 185 -4.69 13.21 24.65
N LEU A 186 -4.40 12.57 23.50
CA LEU A 186 -5.12 11.37 23.07
C LEU A 186 -4.91 10.20 24.03
N LEU A 187 -3.68 10.01 24.53
CA LEU A 187 -3.38 8.98 25.53
C LEU A 187 -4.04 9.25 26.87
N HIS A 188 -4.07 10.51 27.33
CA HIS A 188 -4.77 10.92 28.55
C HIS A 188 -6.27 10.62 28.45
N GLN A 189 -6.91 11.11 27.38
CA GLN A 189 -8.33 10.87 27.13
C GLN A 189 -8.64 9.37 27.09
N ALA A 190 -7.86 8.57 26.36
CA ALA A 190 -8.08 7.12 26.29
C ALA A 190 -7.98 6.43 27.66
N LYS A 191 -7.01 6.84 28.50
CA LYS A 191 -6.84 6.30 29.86
C LYS A 191 -8.03 6.64 30.75
N GLU A 192 -8.43 7.90 30.81
CA GLU A 192 -9.56 8.34 31.65
C GLU A 192 -10.89 7.77 31.15
N THR A 193 -11.14 7.74 29.83
CA THR A 193 -12.30 7.03 29.26
C THR A 193 -12.31 5.56 29.67
N GLY A 194 -11.14 4.91 29.66
CA GLY A 194 -11.00 3.51 30.08
C GLY A 194 -11.38 3.27 31.55
N LYS A 195 -11.08 4.22 32.44
CA LYS A 195 -11.49 4.15 33.86
C LYS A 195 -13.00 4.31 34.00
N LEU A 196 -13.57 5.36 33.39
CA LEU A 196 -15.00 5.62 33.43
C LEU A 196 -15.80 4.43 32.87
N TRP A 197 -15.35 3.82 31.76
CA TRP A 197 -16.00 2.63 31.22
C TRP A 197 -16.01 1.44 32.19
N LYS A 198 -14.95 1.27 32.99
CA LYS A 198 -14.90 0.19 33.99
C LYS A 198 -15.87 0.44 35.14
N GLU A 199 -16.01 1.69 35.54
CA GLU A 199 -16.90 2.15 36.63
C GLU A 199 -18.38 2.13 36.26
N LEU A 200 -18.72 2.22 34.97
CA LEU A 200 -20.10 2.10 34.51
C LEU A 200 -20.75 0.80 34.99
N SER A 201 -22.01 0.92 35.41
CA SER A 201 -22.88 -0.21 35.72
C SER A 201 -23.14 -1.06 34.47
N GLU A 202 -23.54 -2.32 34.66
CA GLU A 202 -23.94 -3.16 33.53
C GLU A 202 -25.15 -2.60 32.79
N ALA A 203 -26.07 -1.92 33.48
CA ALA A 203 -27.22 -1.26 32.85
C ALA A 203 -26.78 -0.14 31.90
N GLU A 204 -25.82 0.70 32.32
CA GLU A 204 -25.29 1.76 31.46
C GLU A 204 -24.46 1.20 30.29
N LYS A 205 -23.68 0.14 30.54
CA LYS A 205 -22.97 -0.59 29.46
C LYS A 205 -23.95 -1.23 28.49
N GLN A 206 -25.10 -1.70 28.96
CA GLN A 206 -26.12 -2.37 28.16
C GLN A 206 -26.68 -1.43 27.07
N LYS A 207 -26.93 -0.16 27.39
CA LYS A 207 -27.29 0.88 26.40
C LYS A 207 -26.36 0.88 25.18
N TYR A 208 -25.05 0.81 25.40
CA TYR A 208 -24.06 0.80 24.32
C TYR A 208 -23.98 -0.56 23.59
N LYS A 209 -24.23 -1.67 24.28
CA LYS A 209 -24.30 -3.01 23.68
C LYS A 209 -25.52 -3.12 22.75
N ASP A 210 -26.68 -2.64 23.18
CA ASP A 210 -27.92 -2.66 22.40
C ASP A 210 -27.81 -1.77 21.16
N ALA A 211 -27.32 -0.54 21.33
CA ALA A 211 -27.07 0.38 20.21
C ALA A 211 -26.08 -0.20 19.19
N TYR A 212 -25.03 -0.88 19.65
CA TYR A 212 -24.11 -1.60 18.76
C TYR A 212 -24.80 -2.73 18.01
N GLY A 213 -25.63 -3.52 18.69
CA GLY A 213 -26.40 -4.61 18.09
C GLY A 213 -27.32 -4.12 16.97
N GLU A 214 -28.08 -3.05 17.21
CA GLU A 214 -28.95 -2.43 16.21
C GLU A 214 -28.16 -1.86 15.02
N ALA A 215 -27.09 -1.11 15.29
CA ALA A 215 -26.24 -0.53 14.24
C ALA A 215 -25.55 -1.63 13.42
N LYS A 216 -25.11 -2.71 14.07
CA LYS A 216 -24.52 -3.87 13.41
C LYS A 216 -25.54 -4.60 12.53
N ALA A 217 -26.77 -4.79 13.00
CA ALA A 217 -27.83 -5.39 12.19
C ALA A 217 -28.11 -4.55 10.93
N LYS A 218 -28.17 -3.22 11.05
CA LYS A 218 -28.30 -2.31 9.90
C LYS A 218 -27.13 -2.43 8.92
N TRP A 219 -25.89 -2.44 9.44
CA TRP A 219 -24.69 -2.61 8.61
C TRP A 219 -24.64 -3.97 7.91
N ASP A 220 -24.93 -5.06 8.61
CA ASP A 220 -24.91 -6.42 8.04
C ASP A 220 -26.01 -6.59 6.98
N ALA A 221 -27.21 -6.04 7.23
CA ALA A 221 -28.30 -6.03 6.26
C ALA A 221 -27.92 -5.23 5.00
N TRP A 222 -27.35 -4.05 5.17
CA TRP A 222 -26.86 -3.23 4.06
C TRP A 222 -25.71 -3.93 3.32
N ALA A 223 -24.73 -4.49 4.02
CA ALA A 223 -23.57 -5.17 3.40
C ALA A 223 -23.99 -6.35 2.52
N LYS A 224 -25.03 -7.10 2.90
CA LYS A 224 -25.59 -8.18 2.06
C LYS A 224 -26.18 -7.71 0.75
N THR A 225 -26.61 -6.44 0.65
CA THR A 225 -27.09 -5.86 -0.62
C THR A 225 -25.97 -5.49 -1.57
N GLN A 226 -24.71 -5.56 -1.12
CA GLN A 226 -23.54 -5.15 -1.88
C GLN A 226 -22.81 -6.41 -2.36
N SER A 227 -22.91 -6.71 -3.65
CA SER A 227 -22.37 -7.94 -4.24
C SER A 227 -20.84 -8.02 -4.27
N ASP A 228 -20.15 -6.90 -4.07
CA ASP A 228 -18.70 -6.77 -4.21
C ASP A 228 -17.94 -6.60 -2.88
N LEU A 229 -18.67 -6.42 -1.76
CA LEU A 229 -18.14 -6.34 -0.39
C LEU A 229 -17.78 -7.74 0.16
#